data_AF-A0A8J7M3A2-F1
#
_entry.id   AF-A0A8J7M3A2-F1
#
_cell.length_a   1.000
_cell.length_b   1.000
_cell.length_c   1.000
_cell.angle_alpha   90.00
_cell.angle_beta   90.00
_cell.angle_gamma   90.00
#
_symmetry.space_group_name_H-M   'P 1'
#
loop_
_entity.id
_entity.type
_entity.pdbx_description
1 polymer ?
#
loop_
_entity_poly.entity_id
_entity_poly.type
_entity_poly.pdbx_seq_one_letter_code
_entity_poly.pdbx_strand_id
1 'polypeptide(L)'
;MKTTSTSNSAGFTLIEVLAAVVIMMIGLLGMLQSVNVAIDHDLKNKLRDEAVSLAEEQLNHFRMYSTSLATGRYVGGTTRTIRGIEKPFQVTKDWEPISTPDDGSARRLTVTVDWSYKGLHSSHAISSVLRR
;
A
#
# COMPACT_ATOMS: atom_id res chain seq x y z
N MET A 1 28.27 14.16 67.67
CA MET A 1 27.63 14.99 66.63
C MET A 1 26.76 14.08 65.78
N LYS A 2 25.43 14.10 65.96
CA LYS A 2 24.49 13.12 65.38
C LYS A 2 23.64 13.85 64.33
N THR A 3 23.93 13.64 63.06
CA THR A 3 23.14 14.16 61.94
C THR A 3 21.97 13.21 61.70
N THR A 4 20.76 13.58 62.12
CA THR A 4 19.55 12.81 61.81
C THR A 4 19.07 13.20 60.41
N SER A 5 19.22 12.29 59.45
CA SER A 5 18.60 12.42 58.13
C SER A 5 17.08 12.26 58.27
N THR A 6 16.32 13.30 57.96
CA THR A 6 14.86 13.23 57.84
C THR A 6 14.49 12.58 56.51
N SER A 7 14.29 11.26 56.51
CA SER A 7 13.73 10.54 55.36
C SER A 7 12.23 10.82 55.27
N ASN A 8 11.87 11.85 54.49
CA ASN A 8 10.49 12.19 54.17
C ASN A 8 9.86 11.04 53.36
N SER A 9 9.13 10.17 54.03
CA SER A 9 8.55 8.94 53.48
C SER A 9 7.05 9.15 53.23
N ALA A 10 6.70 10.17 52.46
CA ALA A 10 5.32 10.40 52.08
C ALA A 10 4.89 9.34 51.05
N GLY A 11 4.01 8.44 51.46
CA GLY A 11 3.38 7.46 50.56
C GLY A 11 2.33 8.10 49.65
N PHE A 12 1.95 7.39 48.58
CA PHE A 12 0.89 7.84 47.68
C PHE A 12 -0.48 7.73 48.34
N THR A 13 -1.34 8.72 48.10
CA THR A 13 -2.74 8.66 48.54
C THR A 13 -3.55 7.77 47.60
N LEU A 14 -4.61 7.14 48.12
CA LEU A 14 -5.51 6.31 47.32
C LEU A 14 -6.12 7.09 46.14
N ILE A 15 -6.42 8.38 46.36
CA ILE A 15 -7.00 9.25 45.34
C ILE A 15 -5.99 9.58 44.22
N GLU A 16 -4.70 9.74 44.53
CA GLU A 16 -3.66 9.92 43.51
C GLU A 16 -3.48 8.67 42.65
N VAL A 17 -3.53 7.47 43.25
CA VAL A 17 -3.45 6.22 42.50
C VAL A 17 -4.67 6.04 41.59
N LEU A 18 -5.87 6.35 42.08
CA LEU A 18 -7.09 6.36 41.25
C LEU A 18 -6.98 7.36 40.10
N ALA A 19 -6.49 8.57 40.36
CA ALA A 19 -6.29 9.58 39.32
C ALA A 19 -5.26 9.13 38.27
N ALA A 20 -4.14 8.52 38.69
CA ALA A 20 -3.13 8.00 37.78
C ALA A 20 -3.65 6.88 36.87
N VAL A 21 -4.45 5.95 37.44
CA VAL A 21 -5.09 4.88 36.65
C VAL A 21 -6.07 5.46 35.62
N VAL A 22 -6.86 6.47 35.98
CA VAL A 22 -7.78 7.15 35.05
C VAL A 22 -7.02 7.82 33.91
N ILE A 23 -5.93 8.55 34.23
CA ILE A 23 -5.08 9.18 33.21
C ILE A 23 -4.48 8.13 32.28
N MET A 24 -3.99 7.01 32.83
CA MET A 24 -3.46 5.89 32.04
C MET A 24 -4.52 5.28 31.13
N MET A 25 -5.74 5.07 31.62
CA MET A 25 -6.85 4.56 30.82
C MET A 25 -7.16 5.47 29.63
N ILE A 26 -7.21 6.79 29.84
CA ILE A 26 -7.40 7.76 28.76
C ILE A 26 -6.26 7.67 27.74
N GLY A 27 -5.01 7.55 28.21
CA GLY A 27 -3.84 7.37 27.34
C GLY A 27 -3.90 6.09 26.49
N LEU A 28 -4.31 4.97 27.09
CA LEU A 28 -4.45 3.68 26.40
C LEU A 28 -5.56 3.72 25.34
N LEU A 29 -6.68 4.40 25.61
CA LEU A 29 -7.75 4.59 24.63
C LEU A 29 -7.27 5.41 23.43
N GLY A 30 -6.47 6.46 23.66
CA GLY A 30 -5.83 7.22 22.57
C GLY A 30 -4.86 6.36 21.74
N MET A 31 -4.09 5.49 22.40
CA MET A 31 -3.16 4.58 21.73
C MET A 31 -3.90 3.57 20.84
N LEU A 32 -5.04 3.04 21.29
CA LEU A 32 -5.83 2.08 20.51
C LEU A 32 -6.27 2.66 19.16
N GLN A 33 -6.67 3.94 19.13
CA GLN A 33 -7.00 4.62 17.87
C GLN A 33 -5.77 4.74 16.95
N SER A 34 -4.61 5.03 17.51
CA SER A 34 -3.35 5.15 16.76
C SER A 34 -2.96 3.83 16.09
N VAL A 35 -3.14 2.70 16.78
CA VAL A 35 -2.88 1.36 16.22
C VAL A 35 -3.76 1.08 15.01
N ASN A 36 -5.05 1.43 15.07
CA ASN A 36 -5.96 1.22 13.95
C ASN A 36 -5.56 2.06 12.72
N VAL A 37 -5.12 3.30 12.92
CA VAL A 37 -4.61 4.16 11.84
C VAL A 37 -3.35 3.56 11.23
N ALA A 38 -2.41 3.08 12.05
CA ALA A 38 -1.19 2.44 11.57
C ALA A 38 -1.49 1.19 10.71
N ILE A 39 -2.46 0.36 11.14
CA ILE A 39 -2.89 -0.82 10.37
C ILE A 39 -3.50 -0.43 9.03
N ASP A 40 -4.31 0.65 8.99
CA ASP A 40 -4.92 1.15 7.76
C ASP A 40 -3.86 1.60 6.75
N HIS A 41 -2.85 2.34 7.22
CA HIS A 41 -1.72 2.76 6.39
C HIS A 41 -0.86 1.58 5.93
N ASP A 42 -0.53 0.62 6.80
CA ASP A 42 0.23 -0.57 6.39
C ASP A 42 -0.49 -1.37 5.32
N LEU A 43 -1.81 -1.53 5.44
CA LEU A 43 -2.59 -2.27 4.45
C LEU A 43 -2.68 -1.53 3.11
N LYS A 44 -2.85 -0.20 3.13
CA LYS A 44 -2.80 0.63 1.92
C LYS A 44 -1.44 0.53 1.22
N ASN A 45 -0.35 0.56 1.98
CA ASN A 45 0.99 0.42 1.44
C ASN A 45 1.19 -0.96 0.82
N LYS A 46 0.79 -2.03 1.52
CA LYS A 46 0.86 -3.39 0.98
C LYS A 46 0.06 -3.60 -0.30
N LEU A 47 -1.15 -3.01 -0.38
CA LEU A 47 -1.95 -3.05 -1.61
C LEU A 47 -1.24 -2.35 -2.77
N ARG A 48 -0.60 -1.21 -2.48
CA ARG A 48 0.16 -0.46 -3.47
C ARG A 48 1.42 -1.22 -3.93
N ASP A 49 2.16 -1.81 -3.00
CA ASP A 49 3.36 -2.60 -3.30
C ASP A 49 3.00 -3.82 -4.16
N GLU A 50 1.89 -4.50 -3.84
CA GLU A 50 1.39 -5.60 -4.67
C GLU A 50 0.92 -5.11 -6.05
N ALA A 51 0.24 -3.97 -6.14
CA ALA A 51 -0.17 -3.39 -7.42
C ALA A 51 1.03 -3.04 -8.31
N VAL A 52 2.11 -2.51 -7.73
CA VAL A 52 3.37 -2.23 -8.43
C VAL A 52 4.02 -3.53 -8.91
N SER A 53 4.16 -4.52 -8.02
CA SER A 53 4.72 -5.82 -8.37
C SER A 53 3.92 -6.51 -9.48
N LEU A 54 2.59 -6.43 -9.42
CA LEU A 54 1.68 -6.94 -10.45
C LEU A 54 1.89 -6.21 -11.79
N ALA A 55 1.99 -4.88 -11.77
CA ALA A 55 2.20 -4.10 -12.98
C ALA A 55 3.54 -4.47 -13.65
N GLU A 56 4.59 -4.65 -12.87
CA GLU A 56 5.91 -5.08 -13.36
C GLU A 56 5.89 -6.51 -13.94
N GLU A 57 5.26 -7.45 -13.23
CA GLU A 57 5.10 -8.83 -13.70
C GLU A 57 4.38 -8.87 -15.05
N GLN A 58 3.25 -8.15 -15.16
CA GLN A 58 2.46 -8.08 -16.37
C GLN A 58 3.23 -7.38 -17.50
N LEU A 59 3.93 -6.29 -17.20
CA LEU A 59 4.77 -5.58 -18.17
C LEU A 59 5.87 -6.50 -18.72
N ASN A 60 6.54 -7.26 -17.86
CA ASN A 60 7.59 -8.18 -18.27
C ASN A 60 7.02 -9.37 -19.06
N HIS A 61 5.88 -9.91 -18.63
CA HIS A 61 5.16 -10.94 -19.35
C HIS A 61 4.87 -10.48 -20.78
N PHE A 62 4.23 -9.32 -20.96
CA PHE A 62 3.90 -8.79 -22.28
C PHE A 62 5.13 -8.36 -23.11
N ARG A 63 6.25 -8.02 -22.46
CA ARG A 63 7.51 -7.78 -23.17
C ARG A 63 8.04 -9.06 -23.83
N MET A 64 7.89 -10.21 -23.19
CA MET A 64 8.36 -11.50 -23.72
C MET A 64 7.50 -12.00 -24.90
N TYR A 65 6.18 -11.78 -24.86
CA TYR A 65 5.27 -12.14 -25.96
C TYR A 65 5.24 -11.03 -27.03
N SER A 66 6.36 -10.89 -27.76
CA SER A 66 6.53 -9.79 -28.71
C SER A 66 5.57 -9.86 -29.92
N THR A 67 4.91 -8.71 -30.15
CA THR A 67 4.47 -8.15 -31.44
C THR A 67 3.41 -8.83 -32.32
N SER A 68 3.06 -10.10 -32.17
CA SER A 68 2.09 -10.74 -33.10
C SER A 68 0.61 -10.67 -32.69
N LEU A 69 0.29 -10.24 -31.46
CA LEU A 69 -1.09 -10.34 -30.91
C LEU A 69 -1.73 -9.05 -30.40
N ALA A 70 -1.06 -7.90 -30.40
CA ALA A 70 -1.57 -6.76 -29.62
C ALA A 70 -1.66 -5.45 -30.41
N THR A 71 -2.69 -5.37 -31.24
CA THR A 71 -3.36 -4.11 -31.53
C THR A 71 -4.67 -4.17 -30.74
N GLY A 72 -4.77 -3.45 -29.62
CA GLY A 72 -6.00 -3.41 -28.82
C GLY A 72 -5.78 -3.38 -27.32
N ARG A 73 -6.84 -2.96 -26.62
CA ARG A 73 -6.92 -2.89 -25.16
C ARG A 73 -7.24 -4.28 -24.59
N TYR A 74 -6.46 -4.72 -23.60
CA TYR A 74 -6.79 -5.90 -22.79
C TYR A 74 -7.21 -5.45 -21.40
N VAL A 75 -8.25 -6.10 -20.86
CA VAL A 75 -8.71 -5.90 -19.49
C VAL A 75 -8.86 -7.29 -18.87
N GLY A 76 -8.13 -7.55 -17.79
CA GLY A 76 -8.16 -8.82 -17.07
C GLY A 76 -8.13 -8.61 -15.56
N GLY A 77 -8.86 -9.45 -14.83
CA GLY A 77 -8.82 -9.45 -13.37
C GLY A 77 -7.81 -10.47 -12.84
N THR A 78 -7.04 -10.10 -11.83
CA THR A 78 -6.19 -11.03 -11.06
C THR A 78 -6.47 -10.87 -9.57
N THR A 79 -6.30 -11.95 -8.81
CA THR A 79 -6.47 -11.93 -7.35
C THR A 79 -5.12 -12.10 -6.69
N ARG A 80 -4.87 -11.37 -5.59
CA ARG A 80 -3.70 -11.55 -4.73
C ARG A 80 -4.10 -11.70 -3.28
N THR A 81 -3.41 -12.58 -2.58
CA THR A 81 -3.69 -12.85 -1.17
C THR A 81 -2.86 -11.91 -0.31
N ILE A 82 -3.52 -11.00 0.40
CA ILE A 82 -2.88 -10.05 1.31
C ILE A 82 -3.40 -10.33 2.72
N ARG A 83 -2.48 -10.71 3.63
CA ARG A 83 -2.80 -11.12 5.01
C ARG A 83 -3.88 -12.23 5.07
N GLY A 84 -3.82 -13.20 4.14
CA GLY A 84 -4.76 -14.32 4.07
C GLY A 84 -6.12 -13.99 3.47
N ILE A 85 -6.33 -12.76 2.98
CA ILE A 85 -7.56 -12.35 2.30
C ILE A 85 -7.27 -12.11 0.83
N GLU A 86 -8.09 -12.71 -0.03
CA GLU A 86 -8.05 -12.46 -1.46
C GLU A 86 -8.53 -11.04 -1.80
N LYS A 87 -7.69 -10.33 -2.56
CA LYS A 87 -7.95 -8.97 -3.04
C LYS A 87 -7.95 -8.95 -4.56
N PRO A 88 -9.05 -8.50 -5.20
CA PRO A 88 -9.10 -8.38 -6.64
C PRO A 88 -8.35 -7.14 -7.11
N PHE A 89 -7.61 -7.30 -8.19
CA PHE A 89 -6.94 -6.26 -8.95
C PHE A 89 -7.41 -6.35 -10.41
N GLN A 90 -7.61 -5.21 -11.04
CA GLN A 90 -7.92 -5.14 -12.47
C GLN A 90 -6.68 -4.66 -13.21
N VAL A 91 -6.30 -5.35 -14.27
CA VAL A 91 -5.16 -5.02 -15.11
C VAL A 91 -5.67 -4.62 -16.48
N THR A 92 -5.44 -3.36 -16.83
CA THR A 92 -5.68 -2.82 -18.17
C THR A 92 -4.35 -2.67 -18.90
N LYS A 93 -4.33 -3.05 -20.18
CA LYS A 93 -3.17 -2.90 -21.07
C LYS A 93 -3.57 -2.12 -22.30
N ASP A 94 -2.78 -1.11 -22.64
CA ASP A 94 -2.96 -0.30 -23.84
C ASP A 94 -1.65 -0.23 -24.65
N TRP A 95 -1.79 -0.35 -25.98
CA TRP A 95 -0.68 -0.24 -26.94
C TRP A 95 -0.85 0.99 -27.80
N GLU A 96 0.13 1.88 -27.78
CA GLU A 96 0.12 3.12 -28.55
C GLU A 96 1.36 3.19 -29.46
N PRO A 97 1.21 3.47 -30.77
CA PRO A 97 2.35 3.73 -31.64
C PRO A 97 3.03 5.05 -31.25
N ILE A 98 4.37 5.05 -31.17
CA ILE A 98 5.14 6.26 -30.82
C ILE A 98 5.55 7.06 -32.07
N SER A 99 5.48 6.46 -33.27
CA SER A 99 5.82 7.12 -34.54
C SER A 99 4.92 6.68 -35.70
N THR A 100 4.77 7.56 -36.69
CA THR A 100 4.03 7.39 -37.96
C THR A 100 4.51 6.19 -38.79
N PRO A 101 3.70 5.70 -39.76
CA PRO A 101 3.77 4.32 -40.27
C PRO A 101 5.05 3.85 -40.96
N ASP A 102 6.04 4.72 -41.19
CA ASP A 102 7.09 4.50 -42.21
C ASP A 102 8.53 4.47 -41.67
N ASP A 103 8.73 4.46 -40.35
CA ASP A 103 10.07 4.29 -39.77
C ASP A 103 10.02 3.38 -38.54
N GLY A 104 10.96 2.43 -38.45
CA GLY A 104 10.94 1.25 -37.55
C GLY A 104 10.14 1.41 -36.26
N SER A 105 8.87 0.98 -36.29
CA SER A 105 7.82 1.41 -35.36
C SER A 105 8.07 1.04 -33.89
N ALA A 106 8.53 2.02 -33.11
CA ALA A 106 8.50 1.93 -31.66
C ALA A 106 7.05 1.99 -31.14
N ARG A 107 6.72 1.11 -30.19
CA ARG A 107 5.39 1.04 -29.55
C ARG A 107 5.52 1.26 -28.05
N ARG A 108 4.60 2.03 -27.47
CA ARG A 108 4.43 2.18 -26.02
C ARG A 108 3.46 1.11 -25.54
N LEU A 109 3.89 0.35 -24.56
CA LEU A 109 3.06 -0.54 -23.76
C LEU A 109 2.78 0.16 -22.44
N THR A 110 1.51 0.44 -22.14
CA THR A 110 1.08 0.95 -20.85
C THR A 110 0.28 -0.13 -20.13
N VAL A 111 0.68 -0.47 -18.91
CA VAL A 111 -0.01 -1.40 -18.02
C VAL A 111 -0.53 -0.59 -16.83
N THR A 112 -1.85 -0.59 -16.65
CA THR A 112 -2.55 0.06 -15.55
C THR A 112 -3.14 -1.01 -14.64
N VAL A 113 -2.86 -0.93 -13.35
CA VAL A 113 -3.42 -1.80 -12.32
C VAL A 113 -4.33 -0.98 -11.43
N ASP A 114 -5.59 -1.36 -11.35
CA ASP A 114 -6.62 -0.73 -10.52
C ASP A 114 -6.99 -1.63 -9.34
N TRP A 115 -7.13 -1.02 -8.16
CA TRP A 115 -7.59 -1.69 -6.95
C TRP A 115 -8.51 -0.78 -6.14
N SER A 116 -9.27 -1.39 -5.22
CA SER A 116 -10.15 -0.65 -4.32
C SER A 116 -9.86 -0.98 -2.86
N TYR A 117 -9.93 0.05 -2.02
CA TYR A 117 -9.80 -0.08 -0.58
C TYR A 117 -10.79 0.84 0.13
N LYS A 118 -11.70 0.27 0.93
CA LYS A 118 -12.74 1.02 1.67
C LYS A 118 -13.54 2.01 0.79
N GLY A 119 -13.88 1.61 -0.43
CA GLY A 119 -14.62 2.44 -1.38
C GLY A 119 -13.78 3.49 -2.14
N LEU A 120 -12.49 3.63 -1.82
CA LEU A 120 -11.56 4.42 -2.60
C LEU A 120 -10.97 3.57 -3.73
N HIS A 121 -11.14 4.03 -4.97
CA HIS A 121 -10.46 3.46 -6.13
C HIS A 121 -9.09 4.10 -6.30
N SER A 122 -8.07 3.28 -6.54
CA SER A 122 -6.71 3.71 -6.78
C SER A 122 -6.16 2.96 -7.97
N SER A 123 -5.27 3.63 -8.72
CA SER A 123 -4.65 3.05 -9.90
C SER A 123 -3.16 3.34 -9.92
N HIS A 124 -2.42 2.45 -10.56
CA HIS A 124 -0.99 2.60 -10.81
C HIS A 124 -0.70 2.19 -12.25
N ALA A 125 -0.01 3.05 -13.00
CA ALA A 125 0.33 2.79 -14.39
C ALA A 125 1.84 2.81 -14.60
N ILE A 126 2.34 1.80 -15.30
CA ILE A 126 3.73 1.69 -15.74
C ILE A 126 3.73 1.61 -17.26
N SER A 127 4.62 2.36 -17.90
CA SER A 127 4.78 2.32 -19.35
C SER A 127 6.19 1.92 -19.75
N SER A 128 6.30 1.26 -20.90
CA SER A 128 7.59 0.97 -21.51
C SER A 128 7.54 1.08 -23.02
N VAL A 129 8.68 1.44 -23.61
CA VAL A 129 8.86 1.57 -25.04
C VAL A 129 9.56 0.33 -25.57
N LEU A 130 9.00 -0.26 -26.61
CA LEU A 130 9.54 -1.40 -27.33
C LEU A 130 9.84 -0.96 -28.76
N ARG A 131 11.10 -1.10 -29.18
CA ARG A 131 11.52 -0.85 -30.56
C ARG A 131 11.84 -2.21 -31.19
N ARG A 132 11.34 -2.42 -32.42
CA ARG A 132 11.68 -3.59 -33.23
C ARG A 132 13.03 -3.39 -33.91
#